data_AF-A0A4Y2KKQ2-F1
#
_entry.id   AF-A0A4Y2KKQ2-F1
#
_cell.length_a   1.000
_cell.length_b   1.000
_cell.length_c   1.000
_cell.angle_alpha   90.00
_cell.angle_beta   90.00
_cell.angle_gamma   90.00
#
_symmetry.space_group_name_H-M   'P 1'
#
loop_
_entity.id
_entity.type
_entity.pdbx_description
1 polymer ?
#
loop_
_entity_poly.entity_id
_entity_poly.type
_entity_poly.pdbx_seq_one_letter_code
_entity_poly.pdbx_strand_id
1 'polypeptide(L)'
;MASVRTDIVSRSSSADVRELDKQAQNLWRREWLEKQSEGIYLREIIRKSNKCGACYCIVCSRELAYGSRGFVALTDHVKSIMHKSFL
;
A
#
# COMPACT_ATOMS: atom_id res chain seq x y z
N MET A 1 -13.29 -16.53 12.33
CA MET A 1 -12.97 -15.20 12.88
C MET A 1 -11.99 -14.54 11.94
N ALA A 2 -12.39 -13.46 11.24
CA ALA A 2 -11.46 -12.70 10.42
C ALA A 2 -10.43 -12.07 11.37
N SER A 3 -9.19 -12.55 11.34
CA SER A 3 -8.10 -11.98 12.12
C SER A 3 -7.89 -10.55 11.65
N VAL A 4 -8.38 -9.58 12.42
CA VAL A 4 -8.23 -8.17 12.11
C VAL A 4 -6.76 -7.84 12.25
N ARG A 5 -6.08 -7.65 11.12
CA ARG A 5 -4.68 -7.23 11.10
C ARG A 5 -4.53 -5.87 11.77
N THR A 6 -3.90 -5.86 12.94
CA THR A 6 -3.60 -4.65 13.72
C THR A 6 -2.48 -3.82 13.08
N ASP A 7 -1.76 -4.37 12.10
CA ASP A 7 -0.71 -3.69 11.34
C ASP A 7 -1.23 -2.76 10.23
N ILE A 8 -2.54 -2.77 9.95
CA ILE A 8 -3.15 -1.93 8.92
C ILE A 8 -3.65 -0.62 9.53
N VAL A 9 -3.14 0.50 9.01
CA VAL A 9 -3.54 1.84 9.46
C VAL A 9 -4.95 2.14 8.95
N SER A 10 -5.84 2.47 9.89
CA SER A 10 -7.21 2.87 9.58
C SER A 10 -7.26 4.22 8.86
N ARG A 11 -8.25 4.38 7.98
CA ARG A 11 -8.40 5.51 7.04
C ARG A 11 -8.54 6.90 7.72
N SER A 12 -8.82 6.91 9.03
CA SER A 12 -9.08 8.08 9.86
C SER A 12 -7.82 8.76 10.41
N SER A 13 -6.66 8.12 10.33
CA SER A 13 -5.43 8.53 11.04
C SER A 13 -4.41 9.21 10.12
N SER A 14 -4.80 10.28 9.42
CA SER A 14 -3.94 10.93 8.44
C SER A 14 -2.72 11.66 9.03
N ALA A 15 -2.82 12.14 10.27
CA ALA A 15 -1.71 12.78 10.98
C ALA A 15 -0.63 11.74 11.32
N ASP A 16 -1.05 10.57 11.79
CA ASP A 16 -0.16 9.46 12.15
C ASP A 16 0.62 8.95 10.93
N VAL A 17 -0.01 8.87 9.75
CA VAL A 17 0.64 8.34 8.54
C VAL A 17 1.85 9.17 8.10
N ARG A 18 1.78 10.51 8.22
CA ARG A 18 2.93 11.37 7.89
C ARG A 18 4.09 11.16 8.85
N GLU A 19 3.80 11.04 10.14
CA GLU A 19 4.80 10.75 11.17
C GLU A 19 5.42 9.35 11.00
N LEU A 20 4.63 8.36 10.60
CA LEU A 20 5.10 7.01 10.32
C LEU A 20 6.10 6.98 9.17
N ASP A 21 5.88 7.79 8.13
CA ASP A 21 6.75 7.81 6.94
C ASP A 21 7.83 8.89 6.97
N LYS A 22 8.04 9.57 8.10
CA LYS A 22 9.01 10.68 8.18
C LYS A 22 10.45 10.30 7.78
N GLN A 23 10.78 9.01 7.86
CA GLN A 23 12.10 8.47 7.49
C GLN A 23 12.13 7.90 6.06
N ALA A 24 10.99 7.81 5.37
CA ALA A 24 10.93 7.34 4.01
C ALA A 24 11.29 8.47 3.05
N GLN A 25 12.00 8.15 1.96
CA GLN A 25 12.26 9.12 0.89
C GLN A 25 10.97 9.56 0.20
N ASN A 26 9.97 8.68 0.16
CA ASN A 26 8.65 8.93 -0.40
C ASN A 26 7.58 8.76 0.67
N LEU A 27 6.90 9.86 1.01
CA LEU A 27 5.76 9.87 1.91
C LEU A 27 4.54 9.20 1.28
N TRP A 28 3.75 8.52 2.11
CA TRP A 28 2.46 7.99 1.66
C TRP A 28 1.51 9.11 1.24
N ARG A 29 0.92 8.94 0.05
CA ARG A 29 -0.13 9.84 -0.45
C ARG A 29 -1.41 9.05 -0.63
N ARG A 30 -2.50 9.53 -0.03
CA ARG A 30 -3.84 8.93 -0.20
C ARG A 30 -4.28 8.95 -1.65
N GLU A 31 -3.86 9.97 -2.40
CA GLU A 31 -4.08 10.14 -3.84
C GLU A 31 -3.60 8.94 -4.67
N TRP A 32 -2.57 8.22 -4.19
CA TRP A 32 -2.08 7.02 -4.88
C TRP A 32 -3.14 5.92 -4.93
N LEU A 33 -3.98 5.81 -3.90
CA LEU A 33 -5.04 4.80 -3.83
C LEU A 33 -6.20 5.09 -4.80
N GLU A 34 -6.33 6.34 -5.26
CA GLU A 34 -7.38 6.76 -6.20
C GLU A 34 -7.02 6.45 -7.64
N LYS A 35 -5.74 6.16 -7.91
CA LYS A 35 -5.26 5.77 -9.24
C LYS A 35 -5.59 4.31 -9.53
N GLN A 36 -5.80 4.04 -10.82
CA GLN A 36 -5.96 2.69 -11.33
C GLN A 36 -4.65 2.16 -11.91
N SER A 37 -4.46 0.85 -11.80
CA SER A 37 -3.44 0.10 -12.51
C SER A 37 -4.07 -1.19 -13.02
N GLU A 38 -3.89 -1.51 -14.31
CA GLU A 38 -4.53 -2.67 -14.97
C GLU A 38 -6.07 -2.70 -14.77
N GLY A 39 -6.73 -1.54 -14.73
CA GLY A 39 -8.18 -1.43 -14.56
C GLY A 39 -8.70 -1.56 -13.13
N ILE A 40 -7.82 -1.79 -12.14
CA ILE A 40 -8.20 -1.96 -10.72
C ILE A 40 -7.74 -0.75 -9.92
N TYR A 41 -8.59 -0.25 -9.03
CA TYR A 41 -8.19 0.83 -8.14
C TYR A 41 -7.25 0.33 -7.05
N LEU A 42 -6.17 1.07 -6.81
CA LEU A 42 -5.20 0.71 -5.77
C LEU A 42 -5.83 0.71 -4.37
N ARG A 43 -6.88 1.50 -4.11
CA ARG A 43 -7.65 1.44 -2.85
C ARG A 43 -8.32 0.09 -2.61
N GLU A 44 -8.54 -0.73 -3.63
CA GLU A 44 -9.22 -2.02 -3.46
C GLU A 44 -8.24 -3.07 -2.96
N ILE A 45 -6.98 -2.95 -3.35
CA ILE A 45 -5.97 -3.99 -3.16
C ILE A 45 -4.84 -3.60 -2.19
N ILE A 46 -4.51 -2.31 -2.08
CA ILE A 46 -3.43 -1.79 -1.22
C ILE A 46 -4.00 -1.18 0.06
N ARG A 47 -3.32 -1.46 1.17
CA ARG A 47 -3.57 -0.91 2.51
C ARG A 47 -2.29 -0.30 3.05
N LYS A 48 -2.38 0.83 3.75
CA LYS A 48 -1.21 1.42 4.43
C LYS A 48 -0.88 0.56 5.66
N SER A 49 0.36 0.13 5.76
CA SER A 49 0.89 -0.53 6.95
C SER A 49 1.37 0.51 7.96
N ASN A 50 1.38 0.15 9.24
CA ASN A 50 1.95 0.95 10.33
C ASN A 50 3.49 1.06 10.26
N LYS A 51 4.15 0.39 9.31
CA LYS A 51 5.59 0.51 9.07
C LYS A 51 5.92 1.68 8.13
N CYS A 52 7.05 2.34 8.41
CA CYS A 52 7.60 3.40 7.58
C CYS A 52 7.91 2.88 6.16
N GLY A 53 7.44 3.59 5.14
CA GLY A 53 7.76 3.28 3.75
C GLY A 53 7.23 1.92 3.27
N ALA A 54 6.27 1.32 3.97
CA ALA A 54 5.70 0.03 3.63
C ALA A 54 4.18 0.06 3.56
N CYS A 55 3.63 -0.70 2.61
CA CYS A 55 2.21 -0.95 2.46
C CYS A 55 1.97 -2.46 2.34
N TYR A 56 0.70 -2.86 2.45
CA TYR A 56 0.28 -4.25 2.37
C TYR A 56 -0.62 -4.43 1.17
N CYS A 57 -0.35 -5.45 0.37
CA CYS A 57 -1.26 -5.90 -0.69
C CYS A 57 -2.10 -7.08 -0.20
N ILE A 58 -3.42 -6.93 -0.24
CA ILE A 58 -4.34 -7.98 0.21
C ILE A 58 -4.42 -9.15 -0.78
N VAL A 59 -4.25 -8.88 -2.08
CA VAL A 59 -4.33 -9.90 -3.15
C VAL A 59 -3.13 -10.85 -3.04
N CYS A 60 -1.92 -10.30 -3.00
CA CYS A 60 -0.70 -11.10 -2.83
C CYS A 60 -0.44 -11.52 -1.38
N SER A 61 -1.26 -11.06 -0.45
CA SER A 61 -1.09 -11.23 0.99
C SER A 61 0.31 -10.93 1.53
N ARG A 62 0.97 -9.88 1.01
CA ARG A 62 2.35 -9.51 1.35
C ARG A 62 2.57 -8.03 1.57
N GLU A 63 3.60 -7.72 2.33
CA GLU A 63 4.12 -6.35 2.48
C GLU A 63 4.97 -5.94 1.27
N LEU A 64 4.93 -4.65 0.98
CA LEU A 64 5.60 -4.01 -0.15
C LEU A 64 6.30 -2.75 0.34
N ALA A 65 7.58 -2.63 0.02
CA ALA A 65 8.34 -1.42 0.29
C ALA A 65 8.11 -0.40 -0.83
N TYR A 66 7.54 0.75 -0.49
CA TYR A 66 7.47 1.91 -1.38
C TYR A 66 8.39 3.05 -0.95
N GLY A 67 8.99 3.00 0.25
CA GLY A 67 9.70 4.13 0.83
C GLY A 67 10.76 4.76 -0.08
N SER A 68 11.46 3.95 -0.89
CA SER A 68 12.48 4.42 -1.84
C SER A 68 11.94 4.77 -3.23
N ARG A 69 10.98 4.01 -3.76
CA ARG A 69 10.47 4.14 -5.15
C ARG A 69 9.13 4.88 -5.27
N GLY A 70 8.45 5.13 -4.16
CA GLY A 70 7.14 5.75 -4.08
C GLY A 70 6.06 4.99 -4.87
N PHE A 71 5.20 5.76 -5.54
CA PHE A 71 4.05 5.25 -6.30
C PHE A 71 4.41 4.14 -7.31
N VAL A 72 5.59 4.23 -7.94
CA VAL A 72 6.03 3.26 -8.95
C VAL A 72 6.12 1.84 -8.38
N ALA A 73 6.49 1.69 -7.10
CA ALA A 73 6.51 0.37 -6.44
C ALA A 73 5.12 -0.28 -6.39
N LEU A 74 4.06 0.52 -6.20
CA LEU A 74 2.69 0.00 -6.16
C LEU A 74 2.26 -0.44 -7.55
N THR A 75 2.52 0.37 -8.58
CA THR A 75 2.12 0.02 -9.96
C THR A 75 2.90 -1.17 -10.50
N ASP A 76 4.21 -1.25 -10.26
CA ASP A 76 5.03 -2.41 -10.64
C ASP A 76 4.56 -3.68 -9.94
N HIS A 77 4.19 -3.57 -8.66
CA HIS A 77 3.65 -4.70 -7.93
C HIS A 77 2.37 -5.23 -8.57
N VAL A 78 1.42 -4.37 -8.93
CA VAL A 78 0.17 -4.77 -9.58
C VAL A 78 0.41 -5.39 -10.95
N LYS A 79 1.38 -4.88 -11.70
CA LYS A 79 1.77 -5.41 -13.01
C LYS A 79 2.55 -6.73 -12.91
N SER A 80 3.09 -7.05 -11.74
CA SER A 80 3.86 -8.29 -11.53
C SER A 80 3.00 -9.52 -11.81
N ILE A 81 3.57 -10.51 -12.49
CA ILE A 81 2.92 -11.78 -12.83
C ILE A 81 2.27 -12.41 -11.60
N MET A 82 2.95 -12.35 -10.45
CA MET A 82 2.42 -12.86 -9.20
C MET A 82 1.08 -12.22 -8.81
N HIS A 83 0.90 -10.92 -9.02
CA HIS A 83 -0.36 -10.25 -8.73
C HIS A 83 -1.44 -10.60 -9.76
N LYS A 84 -1.05 -10.80 -11.03
CA LYS A 84 -1.95 -11.27 -12.10
C LYS A 84 -2.43 -12.70 -11.88
N SER A 85 -1.67 -13.55 -11.19
CA SER A 85 -2.11 -14.92 -10.87
C SER A 85 -3.21 -15.00 -9.81
N PHE A 86 -3.45 -13.93 -9.05
CA PHE A 86 -4.46 -13.86 -8.00
C PHE A 86 -5.67 -12.97 -8.37
N LEU A 87 -5.68 -12.41 -9.60
CA LEU A 87 -6.77 -11.62 -10.18
C LEU A 87 -7.44 -12.40 -11.30
#